data_AF-A0A811V5F3-F1
#
_entry.id   AF-A0A811V5F3-F1
#
_cell.length_a   1.000
_cell.length_b   1.000
_cell.length_c   1.000
_cell.angle_alpha   90.00
_cell.angle_beta   90.00
_cell.angle_gamma   90.00
#
_symmetry.space_group_name_H-M   'P 1'
#
loop_
_entity.id
_entity.type
_entity.pdbx_description
1 polymer ?
#
loop_
_entity_poly.entity_id
_entity_poly.type
_entity_poly.pdbx_seq_one_letter_code
_entity_poly.pdbx_strand_id
1 'polypeptide(L)'
;MLYLSYLNESHCLKLEDLCIYPGKLVWCLYIDLIGLEVDGGVFDASILACASALSTLKLPKVTYDEKSGKIEIGDEMKELHLDIFPVVSTYSIFDNNVVLVDPTYREESISNAVFHLGVHEDTVGLFHKSGGVPISVKEIQHSIKKRCKT
;
A
#
# COMPACT_ATOMS: atom_id res chain seq x y z
N MET A 1 -7.37 -6.83 -5.30
CA MET A 1 -6.09 -7.57 -5.39
C MET A 1 -4.87 -6.65 -5.51
N LEU A 2 -4.93 -5.55 -6.28
CA LEU A 2 -3.79 -4.64 -6.50
C LEU A 2 -3.25 -3.91 -5.24
N TYR A 3 -4.08 -3.66 -4.23
CA TYR A 3 -3.64 -2.97 -3.01
C TYR A 3 -2.66 -3.81 -2.18
N LEU A 4 -2.94 -5.12 -2.09
CA LEU A 4 -2.12 -6.05 -1.31
C LEU A 4 -0.80 -6.36 -2.01
N SER A 5 -0.80 -6.40 -3.35
CA SER A 5 0.46 -6.54 -4.11
C SER A 5 1.37 -5.34 -3.87
N TYR A 6 0.82 -4.11 -3.80
CA TYR A 6 1.64 -2.95 -3.46
C TYR A 6 2.30 -3.05 -2.10
N LEU A 7 1.55 -3.42 -1.06
CA LEU A 7 2.11 -3.54 0.30
C LEU A 7 3.26 -4.57 0.32
N ASN A 8 3.07 -5.72 -0.33
CA ASN A 8 4.12 -6.74 -0.42
C ASN A 8 5.34 -6.29 -1.24
N GLU A 9 5.13 -5.68 -2.41
CA GLU A 9 6.19 -5.22 -3.31
C GLU A 9 6.96 -4.02 -2.75
N SER A 10 6.30 -3.18 -1.94
CA SER A 10 6.93 -2.06 -1.25
C SER A 10 7.87 -2.50 -0.13
N HIS A 11 7.87 -3.78 0.24
CA HIS A 11 8.60 -4.30 1.39
C HIS A 11 8.38 -3.49 2.68
N CYS A 12 7.19 -2.89 2.82
CA CYS A 12 6.87 -2.04 3.97
C CYS A 12 6.84 -2.81 5.29
N LEU A 13 6.58 -4.11 5.23
CA LEU A 13 6.45 -5.00 6.38
C LEU A 13 7.43 -6.18 6.25
N LYS A 14 8.21 -6.41 7.31
CA LYS A 14 9.02 -7.64 7.45
C LYS A 14 8.12 -8.79 7.85
N LEU A 15 7.97 -9.77 6.97
CA LEU A 15 7.18 -10.97 7.27
C LEU A 15 7.83 -11.81 8.37
N GLU A 16 9.13 -11.65 8.59
CA GLU A 16 9.88 -12.29 9.67
C GLU A 16 9.39 -11.85 11.05
N ASP A 17 8.92 -10.61 11.19
CA ASP A 17 8.37 -10.08 12.45
C ASP A 17 7.03 -10.73 12.82
N LEU A 18 6.37 -11.37 11.86
CA LEU A 18 5.15 -12.15 12.06
C LEU A 18 5.44 -13.61 12.46
N CYS A 19 6.68 -14.07 12.34
CA CYS A 19 7.04 -15.44 12.68
C CYS A 19 7.18 -15.61 14.21
N ILE A 20 6.37 -16.48 14.79
CA ILE A 20 6.43 -16.80 16.22
C ILE A 20 7.38 -17.98 16.45
N TYR A 21 7.22 -19.04 15.67
CA TYR A 21 8.09 -20.22 15.70
C TYR A 21 8.28 -20.77 14.27
N PRO A 22 9.53 -20.80 13.75
CA PRO A 22 9.81 -21.20 12.38
C PRO A 22 9.20 -22.55 11.99
N GLY A 23 8.46 -22.58 10.89
CA GLY A 23 7.84 -23.79 10.35
C GLY A 23 6.69 -24.37 11.18
N LYS A 24 6.25 -23.68 12.25
CA LYS A 24 5.16 -24.16 13.13
C LYS A 24 4.07 -23.11 13.35
N LEU A 25 4.45 -21.87 13.63
CA LEU A 25 3.49 -20.84 14.06
C LEU A 25 3.89 -19.45 13.56
N VAL A 26 2.96 -18.78 12.90
CA VAL A 26 3.12 -17.42 12.37
C VAL A 26 1.81 -16.65 12.55
N TRP A 27 1.91 -15.34 12.62
CA TRP A 27 0.75 -14.46 12.50
C TRP A 27 0.26 -14.43 11.05
N CYS A 28 -1.06 -14.53 10.88
CA CYS A 28 -1.73 -14.28 9.62
C CYS A 28 -2.60 -13.04 9.78
N LEU A 29 -2.27 -11.98 9.03
CA LEU A 29 -2.98 -10.71 9.08
C LEU A 29 -4.02 -10.65 7.96
N TYR A 30 -5.23 -10.25 8.32
CA TYR A 30 -6.32 -9.97 7.38
C TYR A 30 -6.61 -8.47 7.43
N ILE A 31 -6.75 -7.86 6.26
CA ILE A 31 -7.08 -6.44 6.13
C ILE A 31 -8.36 -6.33 5.33
N ASP A 32 -9.40 -5.80 5.98
CA ASP A 32 -10.68 -5.50 5.36
C ASP A 32 -10.81 -3.98 5.19
N LEU A 33 -11.08 -3.56 3.96
CA LEU A 33 -11.33 -2.16 3.62
C LEU A 33 -12.77 -1.96 3.21
N ILE A 34 -13.44 -0.97 3.81
CA ILE A 34 -14.82 -0.60 3.49
C ILE A 34 -14.83 0.87 3.10
N GLY A 35 -15.14 1.16 1.84
CA GLY A 35 -15.33 2.53 1.37
C GLY A 35 -16.65 3.10 1.90
N LEU A 36 -16.58 4.18 2.69
CA LEU A 36 -17.75 4.86 3.21
C LEU A 36 -18.28 5.89 2.21
N GLU A 37 -17.36 6.66 1.63
CA GLU A 37 -17.62 7.65 0.60
C GLU A 37 -16.51 7.53 -0.44
N VAL A 38 -16.89 7.52 -1.72
CA VAL A 38 -15.99 7.27 -2.83
C VAL A 38 -16.22 8.36 -3.87
N ASP A 39 -15.30 9.33 -3.90
CA ASP A 39 -15.27 10.43 -4.90
C ASP A 39 -13.91 10.52 -5.58
N GLY A 40 -13.36 9.38 -6.02
CA GLY A 40 -12.03 9.28 -6.64
C GLY A 40 -10.92 8.96 -5.63
N GLY A 41 -9.70 8.75 -6.12
CA GLY A 41 -8.53 8.53 -5.26
C GLY A 41 -8.61 7.28 -4.37
N VAL A 42 -9.52 6.34 -4.68
CA VAL A 42 -9.80 5.16 -3.85
C VAL A 42 -8.54 4.34 -3.60
N PHE A 43 -7.65 4.27 -4.59
CA PHE A 43 -6.39 3.55 -4.45
C PHE A 43 -5.46 4.19 -3.43
N ASP A 44 -5.32 5.50 -3.46
CA ASP A 44 -4.48 6.27 -2.54
C ASP A 44 -5.02 6.15 -1.11
N ALA A 45 -6.33 6.37 -0.95
CA ALA A 45 -7.01 6.25 0.33
C ALA A 45 -6.91 4.82 0.90
N SER A 46 -7.06 3.80 0.06
CA SER A 46 -6.97 2.38 0.48
C SER A 46 -5.58 2.02 0.99
N ILE A 47 -4.52 2.42 0.27
CA ILE A 47 -3.15 2.18 0.68
C ILE A 47 -2.83 2.92 1.98
N LEU A 48 -3.24 4.18 2.08
CA LEU A 48 -3.04 4.99 3.28
C LEU A 48 -3.77 4.38 4.50
N ALA A 49 -5.00 3.91 4.31
CA ALA A 49 -5.78 3.24 5.35
C ALA A 49 -5.10 1.93 5.81
N CYS A 50 -4.66 1.08 4.87
CA CYS A 50 -3.89 -0.13 5.19
C CYS A 50 -2.60 0.18 5.95
N ALA A 51 -1.80 1.14 5.46
CA ALA A 51 -0.54 1.54 6.08
C ALA A 51 -0.77 2.03 7.51
N SER A 52 -1.79 2.88 7.70
CA SER A 52 -2.16 3.43 9.01
C SER A 52 -2.64 2.33 9.96
N ALA A 53 -3.49 1.41 9.49
CA ALA A 53 -3.97 0.29 10.27
C ALA A 53 -2.83 -0.63 10.71
N LEU A 54 -1.88 -0.93 9.80
CA LEU A 54 -0.71 -1.75 10.13
C LEU A 54 0.24 -1.04 11.10
N SER A 55 0.47 0.27 10.95
CA SER A 55 1.35 1.05 11.84
C SER A 55 0.81 1.20 13.27
N THR A 56 -0.50 1.05 13.45
CA THR A 56 -1.16 1.14 14.76
C THR A 56 -1.51 -0.23 15.32
N LEU A 57 -1.28 -1.30 14.55
CA LEU A 57 -1.59 -2.67 14.93
C LEU A 57 -0.69 -3.12 16.09
N LYS A 58 -1.32 -3.70 17.10
CA LYS A 58 -0.65 -4.33 18.22
C LYS A 58 -1.01 -5.81 18.26
N LEU A 59 0.00 -6.66 18.31
CA LEU A 59 -0.15 -8.11 18.39
C LEU A 59 0.20 -8.58 19.80
N PRO A 60 -0.57 -9.50 20.41
CA PRO A 60 -0.19 -10.07 21.68
C PRO A 60 1.07 -10.90 21.52
N LYS A 61 1.89 -10.94 22.57
CA LYS A 61 3.05 -11.80 22.60
C LYS A 61 2.60 -13.26 22.69
N VAL A 62 3.07 -14.08 21.76
CA VAL A 62 2.74 -15.50 21.71
C VAL A 62 4.02 -16.31 21.79
N THR A 63 4.02 -17.37 22.58
CA THR A 63 5.11 -18.34 22.68
C THR A 63 4.62 -19.72 22.28
N TYR A 64 5.54 -20.55 21.77
CA TYR A 64 5.28 -21.93 21.38
C TYR A 64 6.25 -22.85 22.11
N ASP A 65 5.71 -23.80 22.88
CA ASP A 65 6.51 -24.86 23.51
C ASP A 65 6.65 -26.04 22.55
N GLU A 66 7.86 -26.24 22.04
CA GLU A 66 8.17 -27.31 21.09
C GLU A 66 7.93 -28.72 21.67
N LYS A 67 8.11 -28.92 22.98
CA LYS A 67 8.00 -30.23 23.60
C LYS A 67 6.54 -30.65 23.78
N SER A 68 5.69 -29.71 24.17
CA SER A 68 4.28 -29.98 24.44
C SER A 68 3.34 -29.62 23.27
N GLY A 69 3.84 -28.85 22.30
CA GLY A 69 3.05 -28.30 21.20
C GLY A 69 2.06 -27.21 21.64
N LYS A 70 2.18 -26.70 22.87
CA LYS A 70 1.26 -25.69 23.42
C LYS A 70 1.61 -24.30 22.91
N ILE A 71 0.56 -23.52 22.67
CA ILE A 71 0.63 -22.10 22.35
C ILE A 71 0.17 -21.33 23.59
N GLU A 72 0.99 -20.39 24.05
CA GLU A 72 0.66 -19.51 25.17
C GLU A 72 0.58 -18.07 24.67
N ILE A 73 -0.49 -17.37 25.06
CA ILE A 73 -0.73 -15.98 24.68
C ILE A 73 -0.57 -15.14 25.95
N GLY A 74 0.36 -14.19 25.93
CA GLY A 74 0.61 -13.27 27.03
C GLY A 74 -0.18 -11.97 26.90
N ASP A 75 -0.24 -11.21 28.00
CA ASP A 75 -0.95 -9.92 28.07
C ASP A 75 -0.15 -8.74 27.46
N GLU A 76 1.16 -8.94 27.22
CA GLU A 76 2.02 -7.94 26.59
C GLU A 76 1.68 -7.78 25.11
N MET A 77 1.42 -6.55 24.69
CA MET A 77 1.13 -6.20 23.30
C MET A 77 2.35 -5.56 22.63
N LYS A 78 2.78 -6.11 21.50
CA LYS A 78 3.89 -5.59 20.70
C LYS A 78 3.35 -4.85 19.48
N GLU A 79 3.84 -3.65 19.24
CA GLU A 79 3.55 -2.88 18.03
C GLU A 79 4.25 -3.50 16.81
N LEU A 80 3.55 -3.51 15.68
CA LEU A 80 4.13 -3.90 14.40
C LEU A 80 4.86 -2.70 13.79
N HIS A 81 6.14 -2.88 13.46
CA HIS A 81 6.94 -1.82 12.83
C HIS A 81 6.85 -1.93 11.30
N LEU A 82 6.61 -0.80 10.64
CA LEU A 82 6.73 -0.67 9.21
C LEU A 82 8.08 -0.03 8.89
N ASP A 83 8.90 -0.70 8.08
CA ASP A 83 10.19 -0.15 7.61
C ASP A 83 9.98 1.08 6.74
N ILE A 84 8.93 1.03 5.91
CA ILE A 84 8.53 2.08 4.99
C ILE A 84 7.07 2.34 5.22
N PHE A 85 6.67 3.60 5.30
CA PHE A 85 5.25 3.95 5.26
C PHE A 85 4.82 4.08 3.79
N PRO A 86 4.06 3.11 3.23
CA PRO A 86 3.77 3.11 1.81
C PRO A 86 2.74 4.19 1.49
N VAL A 87 3.10 5.06 0.56
CA VAL A 87 2.20 6.09 0.02
C VAL A 87 2.15 5.92 -1.49
N VAL A 88 1.00 6.18 -2.09
CA VAL A 88 0.78 6.13 -3.54
C VAL A 88 0.01 7.38 -3.98
N SER A 89 0.12 7.75 -5.24
CA SER A 89 -0.59 8.88 -5.84
C SER A 89 -1.19 8.44 -7.14
N THR A 90 -2.45 8.77 -7.31
CA THR A 90 -3.25 8.49 -8.49
C THR A 90 -3.18 9.68 -9.44
N TYR A 91 -3.04 9.37 -10.72
CA TYR A 91 -2.94 10.33 -11.80
C TYR A 91 -3.93 9.97 -12.90
N SER A 92 -4.69 10.96 -13.38
CA SER A 92 -5.59 10.83 -14.53
C SER A 92 -5.00 11.54 -15.74
N ILE A 93 -5.05 10.87 -16.90
CA ILE A 93 -4.55 11.38 -18.17
C ILE A 93 -5.73 11.74 -19.06
N PHE A 94 -5.70 12.94 -19.62
CA PHE A 94 -6.71 13.49 -20.53
C PHE A 94 -6.12 13.76 -21.91
N ASP A 95 -6.95 14.24 -22.83
CA ASP A 95 -6.52 14.69 -24.14
C ASP A 95 -5.43 15.77 -24.04
N ASN A 96 -4.60 15.86 -25.08
CA ASN A 96 -3.45 16.77 -25.14
C ASN A 96 -2.43 16.56 -24.01
N ASN A 97 -2.34 15.34 -23.48
CA ASN A 97 -1.39 14.94 -22.43
C ASN A 97 -1.50 15.77 -21.13
N VAL A 98 -2.71 16.24 -20.82
CA VAL A 98 -2.96 16.87 -19.52
C VAL A 98 -3.02 15.78 -18.46
N VAL A 99 -2.21 15.92 -17.41
CA VAL A 99 -2.14 14.98 -16.29
C VAL A 99 -2.60 15.67 -15.01
N LEU A 100 -3.66 15.16 -14.40
CA LEU A 100 -4.14 15.57 -13.08
C LEU A 100 -3.65 14.59 -12.02
N VAL A 101 -3.46 15.10 -10.80
CA VAL A 101 -3.06 14.33 -9.61
C VAL A 101 -4.22 14.39 -8.63
N ASP A 102 -4.49 13.27 -7.94
CA ASP A 102 -5.62 13.14 -7.01
C ASP A 102 -6.97 13.49 -7.67
N PRO A 103 -7.32 12.77 -8.75
CA PRO A 103 -8.54 13.04 -9.50
C PRO A 103 -9.78 12.64 -8.70
N THR A 104 -10.82 13.46 -8.80
CA THR A 104 -12.17 13.13 -8.33
C THR A 104 -12.77 11.97 -9.14
N TYR A 105 -13.85 11.35 -8.64
CA TYR A 105 -14.53 10.27 -9.36
C TYR A 105 -14.95 10.72 -10.76
N ARG A 106 -15.44 11.95 -10.88
CA ARG A 106 -15.84 12.52 -12.16
C ARG A 106 -14.65 12.67 -13.10
N GLU A 107 -13.51 13.17 -12.61
CA GLU A 107 -12.28 13.32 -13.40
C GLU A 107 -11.71 11.98 -13.84
N GLU A 108 -11.69 10.97 -12.96
CA GLU A 108 -11.32 9.60 -13.32
C GLU A 108 -12.24 9.04 -14.41
N SER A 109 -13.56 9.23 -14.28
CA SER A 109 -14.57 8.64 -15.18
C SER A 109 -14.50 9.12 -16.63
N ILE A 110 -13.97 10.33 -16.86
CA ILE A 110 -13.81 10.92 -18.20
C ILE A 110 -12.35 10.91 -18.67
N SER A 111 -11.44 10.35 -17.88
CA SER A 111 -10.03 10.25 -18.24
C SER A 111 -9.81 9.16 -19.30
N ASN A 112 -8.76 9.33 -20.10
CA ASN A 112 -8.37 8.34 -21.10
C ASN A 112 -7.59 7.17 -20.47
N ALA A 113 -6.89 7.44 -19.37
CA ALA A 113 -6.16 6.45 -18.57
C ALA A 113 -5.91 6.97 -17.17
N VAL A 114 -5.76 6.03 -16.23
CA VAL A 114 -5.35 6.30 -14.86
C VAL A 114 -4.08 5.52 -14.58
N PHE A 115 -3.16 6.10 -13.82
CA PHE A 115 -2.04 5.35 -13.27
C PHE A 115 -1.77 5.72 -11.81
N HIS A 116 -1.23 4.75 -11.08
CA HIS A 116 -0.85 4.88 -9.69
C HIS A 116 0.67 4.76 -9.59
N LEU A 117 1.27 5.69 -8.86
CA LEU A 117 2.72 5.76 -8.68
C LEU A 117 3.06 5.75 -7.18
N GLY A 118 3.69 4.67 -6.73
CA GLY A 118 4.29 4.55 -5.41
C GLY A 118 5.77 4.91 -5.50
N VAL A 119 6.18 5.97 -4.81
CA VAL A 119 7.60 6.38 -4.74
C VAL A 119 8.01 6.40 -3.28
N HIS A 120 9.12 5.75 -2.99
CA HIS A 120 9.82 5.83 -1.72
C HIS A 120 11.21 6.41 -1.99
N GLU A 121 11.51 7.54 -1.33
CA GLU A 121 12.68 8.36 -1.63
C GLU A 121 12.71 8.74 -3.13
N ASP A 122 13.63 8.16 -3.90
CA ASP A 122 13.76 8.36 -5.36
C ASP A 122 13.52 7.07 -6.17
N THR A 123 13.10 5.99 -5.52
CA THR A 123 12.83 4.71 -6.19
C THR A 123 11.34 4.53 -6.39
N VAL A 124 10.96 4.20 -7.63
CA VAL A 124 9.58 3.81 -7.96
C VAL A 124 9.34 2.40 -7.42
N GLY A 125 8.60 2.30 -6.33
CA GLY A 125 8.20 1.02 -5.73
C GLY A 125 7.02 0.37 -6.45
N LEU A 126 6.16 1.17 -7.10
CA LEU A 126 5.05 0.66 -7.91
C LEU A 126 4.71 1.62 -9.04
N PHE A 127 4.49 1.05 -10.22
CA PHE A 127 3.83 1.71 -11.32
C PHE A 127 2.72 0.79 -11.85
N HIS A 128 1.48 1.21 -11.67
CA HIS A 128 0.33 0.51 -12.24
C HIS A 128 -0.46 1.45 -13.12
N LYS A 129 -0.57 1.14 -14.40
CA LYS A 129 -1.35 1.91 -15.37
C LYS A 129 -2.54 1.10 -15.87
N SER A 130 -3.72 1.68 -15.78
CA SER A 130 -4.94 1.19 -16.42
C SER A 130 -5.28 2.02 -17.68
N GLY A 131 -6.14 1.50 -18.55
CA GLY A 131 -6.56 2.17 -19.78
C GLY A 131 -5.61 2.01 -20.98
N GLY A 132 -6.03 2.52 -22.14
CA GLY A 132 -5.44 2.19 -23.44
C GLY A 132 -4.55 3.26 -24.10
N VAL A 133 -4.44 4.46 -23.54
CA VAL A 133 -3.58 5.51 -24.12
C VAL A 133 -2.12 5.37 -23.70
N PRO A 134 -1.17 5.65 -24.60
CA PRO A 134 0.25 5.68 -24.27
C PRO A 134 0.58 6.86 -23.35
N ILE A 135 1.57 6.66 -22.47
CA ILE A 135 2.16 7.71 -21.64
C ILE A 135 3.65 7.82 -21.99
N SER A 136 4.16 9.04 -22.09
CA SER A 136 5.57 9.25 -22.36
C SER A 136 6.41 9.10 -21.08
N VAL A 137 7.67 8.65 -21.24
CA VAL A 137 8.62 8.56 -20.13
C VAL A 137 8.86 9.92 -19.46
N LYS A 138 8.77 11.01 -20.22
CA LYS A 138 8.93 12.38 -19.70
C LYS A 138 7.82 12.76 -18.74
N GLU A 139 6.58 12.35 -19.02
CA GLU A 139 5.44 12.58 -18.13
C GLU A 139 5.59 11.78 -16.83
N ILE A 140 5.99 10.51 -16.92
CA ILE A 140 6.29 9.70 -15.73
C ILE A 140 7.38 10.35 -14.87
N GLN A 141 8.48 10.78 -15.49
CA GLN A 141 9.57 11.48 -14.78
C GLN A 141 9.12 12.80 -14.16
N HIS A 142 8.23 13.54 -14.83
CA HIS A 142 7.65 14.76 -14.29
C HIS A 142 6.77 14.46 -13.06
N SER A 143 5.95 13.41 -13.12
CA SER A 143 5.11 12.97 -12.01
C SER A 143 5.91 12.54 -10.79
N ILE A 144 7.02 11.80 -10.98
CA ILE A 144 7.96 11.45 -9.90
C ILE A 144 8.51 12.73 -9.23
N LYS A 145 9.01 13.68 -10.02
CA LYS A 145 9.57 14.94 -9.49
C LYS A 145 8.55 15.81 -8.75
N LYS A 146 7.29 15.80 -9.20
CA LYS A 146 6.20 16.56 -8.55
C LYS A 146 5.88 15.97 -7.18
N ARG A 147 5.93 14.65 -7.06
CA ARG A 147 5.69 13.94 -5.80
C ARG A 147 6.78 14.18 -4.75
N CYS A 148 8.07 14.08 -5.10
CA CYS A 148 9.17 14.27 -4.14
C CYS A 148 9.29 15.70 -3.56
N LYS A 149 8.45 16.65 -4.01
CA LYS A 149 8.44 18.05 -3.55
C LYS A 149 7.28 18.40 -2.61
N THR A 150 6.39 17.46 -2.34
CA THR A 150 5.23 17.63 -1.45
C THR A 150 5.48 16.86 -0.17
#